data_AF-A0A8H6KEX3-F1
#
_entry.id   AF-A0A8H6KEX3-F1
#
_cell.length_a   1.000
_cell.length_b   1.000
_cell.length_c   1.000
_cell.angle_alpha   90.00
_cell.angle_beta   90.00
_cell.angle_gamma   90.00
#
_symmetry.space_group_name_H-M   'P 1'
#
loop_
_entity.id
_entity.type
_entity.pdbx_description
1 polymer ?
#
loop_
_entity_poly.entity_id
_entity_poly.type
_entity_poly.pdbx_seq_one_letter_code
_entity_poly.pdbx_strand_id
1 'polypeptide(L)' 'MRGLFTIVLALAATSAAQYTGPCTDSNCGVQGENCEAEGRQCFPFPNIAPALREGCVCGSG' A
#
# COMPACT_ATOMS: atom_id res chain seq x y z
N MET A 1 49.73 8.99 -3.81
CA MET A 1 48.95 7.96 -3.07
C MET A 1 47.68 7.70 -3.87
N ARG A 2 47.59 6.49 -4.46
CA ARG A 2 46.46 6.10 -5.33
C ARG A 2 45.27 5.76 -4.46
N GLY A 3 44.13 6.34 -4.82
CA GLY A 3 42.93 6.40 -4.02
C GLY A 3 42.23 5.08 -3.84
N LEU A 4 41.24 5.10 -2.97
CA LEU A 4 40.22 4.08 -2.78
C LEU A 4 38.97 4.80 -2.27
N PHE A 5 38.20 5.39 -3.18
CA PHE A 5 36.83 5.82 -2.89
C PHE A 5 35.95 4.57 -2.99
N THR A 6 35.76 3.89 -1.86
CA THR A 6 34.88 2.73 -1.76
C THR A 6 33.45 3.22 -1.59
N ILE A 7 32.72 3.36 -2.70
CA ILE A 7 31.29 3.68 -2.66
C ILE A 7 30.54 2.38 -2.36
N VAL A 8 30.13 2.21 -1.10
CA VAL A 8 29.24 1.12 -0.69
C VAL A 8 27.84 1.46 -1.17
N LEU A 9 27.41 0.89 -2.30
CA LEU A 9 26.00 0.93 -2.71
C LEU A 9 25.21 0.00 -1.78
N ALA A 10 24.58 0.56 -0.75
CA ALA A 10 23.59 -0.14 0.03
C ALA A 10 22.31 -0.30 -0.81
N LEU A 11 22.07 -1.51 -1.31
CA LEU A 11 20.86 -1.87 -2.03
C LEU A 11 19.71 -1.99 -1.02
N ALA A 12 19.04 -0.87 -0.73
CA ALA A 12 17.84 -0.86 0.10
C ALA A 12 16.72 -1.60 -0.65
N ALA A 13 16.55 -2.89 -0.34
CA ALA A 13 15.38 -3.64 -0.75
C ALA A 13 14.16 -3.05 -0.01
N THR A 14 13.45 -2.14 -0.67
CA THR A 14 12.17 -1.66 -0.18
C THR A 14 11.16 -2.79 -0.40
N SER A 15 11.07 -3.74 0.54
CA SER A 15 9.92 -4.62 0.59
C SER A 15 8.72 -3.74 0.91
N ALA A 16 7.97 -3.32 -0.12
CA ALA A 16 6.67 -2.70 0.07
C ALA A 16 5.86 -3.69 0.91
N ALA A 17 5.57 -3.34 2.16
CA ALA A 17 4.81 -4.20 3.04
C ALA A 17 3.46 -4.47 2.37
N GLN A 18 3.18 -5.75 2.08
CA GLN A 18 1.92 -6.14 1.46
C GLN A 18 0.79 -5.70 2.38
N TYR A 19 -0.22 -5.03 1.82
CA TYR A 19 -1.32 -4.55 2.63
C TYR A 19 -2.15 -5.74 3.13
N THR A 20 -2.06 -6.03 4.42
CA THR A 20 -2.84 -7.07 5.11
C THR A 20 -4.02 -6.51 5.92
N GLY A 21 -4.31 -5.21 5.79
CA GLY A 21 -5.40 -4.57 6.52
C GLY A 21 -6.79 -5.01 6.03
N PRO A 22 -7.85 -4.78 6.82
CA PRO A 22 -9.20 -4.99 6.35
C PRO A 22 -9.51 -4.08 5.16
N CYS A 23 -10.28 -4.61 4.21
CA CYS A 23 -10.90 -3.83 3.13
C CYS A 23 -12.39 -4.01 3.22
N THR A 24 -12.91 -3.59 4.36
CA THR A 24 -14.33 -3.60 4.67
C THR A 24 -14.86 -2.20 4.46
N ASP A 25 -16.09 -2.06 3.99
CA ASP A 25 -16.68 -0.75 3.70
C ASP A 25 -16.73 0.16 4.92
N SER A 26 -16.88 -0.38 6.13
CA SER A 26 -16.88 0.38 7.38
C SER A 26 -15.49 0.70 7.96
N ASN A 27 -14.42 0.12 7.40
CA ASN A 27 -13.02 0.30 7.84
C ASN A 27 -12.07 -0.01 6.66
N CYS A 28 -11.93 0.97 5.77
CA CYS A 28 -11.25 0.84 4.50
C CYS A 28 -9.88 1.52 4.50
N GLY A 29 -8.87 0.78 4.03
CA GLY A 29 -7.51 1.30 3.89
C GLY A 29 -6.79 1.48 5.24
N VAL A 30 -5.55 1.97 5.17
CA VAL A 30 -4.71 2.20 6.37
C VAL A 30 -5.30 3.23 7.34
N GLN A 31 -6.12 4.16 6.83
CA GLN A 31 -6.76 5.20 7.63
C GLN A 31 -8.07 4.74 8.27
N GLY A 32 -8.57 3.54 7.92
CA GLY A 32 -9.82 3.00 8.41
C GLY A 32 -11.04 3.87 8.08
N GLU A 33 -11.14 4.33 6.83
CA GLU A 33 -12.27 5.15 6.40
C GLU A 33 -13.57 4.33 6.34
N ASN A 34 -14.68 4.94 6.75
CA ASN A 34 -16.01 4.37 6.57
C ASN A 34 -16.60 4.83 5.24
N CYS A 35 -16.43 4.01 4.20
CA CYS A 35 -17.00 4.23 2.88
C CYS A 35 -18.53 4.11 2.87
N GLU A 36 -19.12 3.28 3.73
CA GLU A 36 -20.59 3.09 3.80
C GLU A 36 -21.31 4.38 4.19
N ALA A 37 -20.74 5.15 5.11
CA ALA A 37 -21.28 6.44 5.54
C ALA A 37 -21.42 7.42 4.36
N GLU A 38 -20.59 7.26 3.34
CA GLU A 38 -20.52 8.10 2.14
C GLU A 38 -21.24 7.45 0.94
N GLY A 39 -21.90 6.30 1.12
CA GLY A 39 -22.52 5.53 0.03
C GLY A 39 -21.51 4.99 -0.99
N ARG A 40 -20.24 4.86 -0.60
CA ARG A 40 -19.13 4.35 -1.41
C ARG A 40 -18.80 2.92 -1.05
N GLN A 41 -18.01 2.26 -1.89
CA GLN A 41 -17.49 0.92 -1.65
C GLN A 41 -15.97 0.93 -1.49
N CYS A 42 -15.47 0.05 -0.64
CA CYS A 42 -14.06 -0.13 -0.39
C CYS A 42 -13.43 -1.03 -1.47
N PHE A 43 -12.51 -0.46 -2.26
CA PHE A 43 -11.86 -1.20 -3.34
C PHE A 43 -10.37 -1.46 -3.07
N PRO A 44 -9.87 -2.64 -3.47
CA PRO A 44 -8.44 -2.89 -3.63
C PRO A 44 -7.77 -1.80 -4.48
N PHE A 45 -6.62 -1.29 -4.05
CA PHE A 45 -5.80 -0.39 -4.86
C PHE A 45 -4.30 -0.70 -4.74
N PRO A 46 -3.51 -0.51 -5.81
CA PRO A 46 -3.92 -0.29 -7.21
C PRO A 46 -4.38 -1.58 -7.91
N ASN A 47 -4.21 -2.73 -7.26
CA ASN A 47 -4.50 -4.03 -7.84
C ASN A 47 -5.42 -4.86 -6.93
N ILE A 48 -6.32 -5.64 -7.56
CA ILE A 48 -7.22 -6.56 -6.86
C ILE A 48 -6.48 -7.78 -6.30
N ALA A 49 -5.39 -8.20 -6.95
CA ALA A 49 -4.58 -9.33 -6.54
C ALA A 49 -3.93 -9.05 -5.17
N PRO A 50 -4.12 -9.92 -4.15
CA PRO A 50 -3.61 -9.69 -2.80
C PRO A 50 -2.09 -9.47 -2.74
N ALA A 51 -1.34 -10.15 -3.60
CA ALA A 51 0.12 -10.04 -3.66
C ALA A 51 0.63 -8.69 -4.19
N LEU A 52 -0.21 -7.96 -4.91
CA LEU A 52 0.10 -6.67 -5.55
C LEU A 52 -0.73 -5.52 -4.94
N ARG A 53 -1.52 -5.81 -3.89
CA ARG A 53 -2.34 -4.81 -3.23
C ARG A 53 -1.47 -4.02 -2.26
N GLU A 54 -1.49 -2.71 -2.44
CA GLU A 54 -0.78 -1.75 -1.59
C GLU A 54 -1.72 -1.11 -0.56
N GLY A 55 -3.03 -1.16 -0.80
CA GLY A 55 -4.03 -0.61 0.09
C GLY A 55 -5.45 -0.88 -0.36
N CYS A 56 -6.37 -0.20 0.32
CA CYS A 56 -7.75 -0.06 -0.11
C CYS A 56 -8.19 1.39 -0.04
N VAL A 57 -9.09 1.76 -0.94
CA VAL A 57 -9.57 3.13 -1.10
C VAL A 57 -11.09 3.13 -1.27
N CYS A 58 -11.76 4.13 -0.72
CA CYS A 58 -13.20 4.31 -0.93
C CYS A 58 -13.44 4.88 -2.33
N GLY A 59 -14.10 4.11 -3.20
CA GLY A 59 -14.50 4.51 -4.54
C GLY A 59 -16.02 4.46 -4.72
N SER A 60 -16.53 5.28 -5.61
CA SER A 60 -17.89 5.13 -6.13
C SER A 60 -17.83 4.29 -7.40
N GLY A 61 -18.55 3.17 -7.42
CA GLY A 61 -18.71 2.34 -8.62
C GLY A 61 -19.73 2.93 -9.58
#